data_AF-A0A7N2R0W4-F1
#
_entry.id   AF-A0A7N2R0W4-F1
#
_cell.length_a   1.000
_cell.length_b   1.000
_cell.length_c   1.000
_cell.angle_alpha   90.00
_cell.angle_beta   90.00
_cell.angle_gamma   90.00
#
_symmetry.space_group_name_H-M   'P 1'
#
loop_
_entity.id
_entity.type
_entity.pdbx_description
1 polymer ?
#
loop_
_entity_poly.entity_id
_entity_poly.type
_entity_poly.pdbx_seq_one_letter_code
_entity_poly.pdbx_strand_id
1 'polypeptide(L)'
;MQMMYETIYKALVEVGLEEAYSPQDYLNFFCLGNCEAIDGYDTTVPGNPTPANTPQISLPLKAQSQTNRRFMIYVHSKGMIVDDEYIIVGSANINQRSMEGTRDTEIAMGAYQPNHTCARKYSDPHGQIYGYRMSLWAEHLGFTEDCFKQLESLDCVRRVRSLGEMNWKQFAANEIIEMTGHPLKYPVEVDRKGKVMMREGERSQY
;
A
#
# COMPACT_ATOMS: atom_id res chain seq x y z
N MET A 1 -9.00 0.68 10.77
CA MET A 1 -9.46 -0.31 9.77
C MET A 1 -10.83 -0.88 10.14
N GLN A 2 -10.99 -1.55 11.29
CA GLN A 2 -12.25 -2.19 11.72
C GLN A 2 -13.50 -1.33 11.48
N MET A 3 -13.55 -0.13 12.09
CA MET A 3 -14.69 0.79 11.96
C MET A 3 -15.05 1.11 10.50
N MET A 4 -14.06 1.35 9.63
CA MET A 4 -14.30 1.70 8.23
C MET A 4 -14.91 0.52 7.45
N TYR A 5 -14.40 -0.69 7.67
CA TYR A 5 -14.93 -1.90 7.04
C TYR A 5 -16.34 -2.23 7.52
N GLU A 6 -16.63 -2.06 8.81
CA GLU A 6 -17.99 -2.20 9.33
C GLU A 6 -18.96 -1.19 8.72
N THR A 7 -18.54 0.07 8.54
CA THR A 7 -19.37 1.10 7.88
C THR A 7 -19.72 0.70 6.46
N ILE A 8 -18.75 0.21 5.68
CA ILE A 8 -19.00 -0.25 4.30
C ILE A 8 -19.94 -1.46 4.30
N TYR A 9 -19.71 -2.44 5.18
CA TYR A 9 -20.57 -3.62 5.28
C TYR A 9 -22.01 -3.25 5.65
N LYS A 10 -22.22 -2.35 6.61
CA LYS A 10 -23.56 -1.85 6.96
C LYS A 10 -24.24 -1.20 5.77
N ALA A 11 -23.53 -0.37 5.02
CA ALA A 11 -24.06 0.24 3.80
C ALA A 11 -24.46 -0.80 2.75
N LEU A 12 -23.69 -1.88 2.58
CA LEU A 12 -24.04 -2.98 1.67
C LEU A 12 -25.31 -3.71 2.10
N VAL A 13 -25.48 -3.98 3.40
CA VAL A 13 -26.69 -4.61 3.96
C VAL A 13 -27.92 -3.71 3.78
N GLU A 14 -27.78 -2.40 3.98
CA GLU A 14 -28.88 -1.44 3.82
C GLU A 14 -29.45 -1.43 2.40
N VAL A 15 -28.61 -1.69 1.39
CA VAL A 15 -29.02 -1.76 -0.03
C VAL A 15 -29.22 -3.19 -0.54
N GLY A 16 -29.05 -4.22 0.30
CA GLY A 16 -29.23 -5.64 -0.05
C GLY A 16 -28.19 -6.21 -1.00
N LEU A 17 -26.93 -5.73 -0.92
CA LEU A 17 -25.84 -6.11 -1.81
C LEU A 17 -24.69 -6.86 -1.12
N GLU A 18 -24.86 -7.26 0.14
CA GLU A 18 -23.86 -7.93 0.98
C GLU A 18 -23.42 -9.32 0.45
N GLU A 19 -24.28 -9.99 -0.31
CA GLU A 19 -23.94 -11.27 -0.95
C GLU A 19 -23.22 -11.07 -2.29
N ALA A 20 -23.44 -9.94 -2.95
CA ALA A 20 -22.87 -9.63 -4.27
C ALA A 20 -21.47 -8.99 -4.18
N TYR A 21 -21.23 -8.15 -3.17
CA TYR A 21 -19.96 -7.42 -3.02
C TYR A 21 -19.32 -7.65 -1.65
N SER A 22 -18.02 -7.39 -1.59
CA SER A 22 -17.24 -7.41 -0.35
C SER A 22 -16.86 -5.99 0.06
N PRO A 23 -16.69 -5.67 1.36
CA PRO A 23 -16.12 -4.40 1.78
C PRO A 23 -14.75 -4.08 1.14
N GLN A 24 -13.97 -5.11 0.79
CA GLN A 24 -12.70 -4.96 0.07
C GLN A 24 -12.85 -4.63 -1.42
N ASP A 25 -14.06 -4.62 -1.97
CA ASP A 25 -14.32 -4.07 -3.31
C ASP A 25 -14.40 -2.53 -3.28
N TYR A 26 -14.44 -1.91 -2.08
CA TYR A 26 -14.54 -0.46 -1.89
C TYR A 26 -13.37 0.15 -1.11
N LEU A 27 -12.73 -0.61 -0.22
CA LEU A 27 -11.62 -0.13 0.60
C LEU A 27 -10.50 -1.17 0.71
N ASN A 28 -9.28 -0.77 0.33
CA ASN A 28 -8.10 -1.61 0.45
C ASN A 28 -6.94 -0.88 1.12
N PHE A 29 -6.26 -1.60 2.01
CA PHE A 29 -4.99 -1.19 2.60
C PHE A 29 -3.85 -2.02 2.03
N PHE A 30 -2.75 -1.35 1.71
CA PHE A 30 -1.51 -1.94 1.24
C PHE A 30 -0.34 -1.35 2.03
N CYS A 31 0.76 -2.10 2.12
CA CYS A 31 2.08 -1.59 2.45
C CYS A 31 3.03 -1.89 1.28
N LEU A 32 4.28 -1.44 1.35
CA LEU A 32 5.29 -1.75 0.33
C LEU A 32 6.39 -2.64 0.91
N GLY A 33 6.89 -3.57 0.11
CA GLY A 33 8.02 -4.42 0.45
C GLY A 33 8.83 -4.80 -0.77
N ASN A 34 10.09 -5.17 -0.55
CA ASN A 34 10.97 -5.69 -1.57
C ASN A 34 11.64 -6.98 -1.11
N CYS A 35 11.97 -7.84 -2.08
CA CYS A 35 12.81 -9.02 -1.91
C CYS A 35 13.81 -9.05 -3.08
N GLU A 36 15.09 -9.19 -2.79
CA GLU A 36 16.16 -9.14 -3.80
C GLU A 36 16.86 -10.49 -3.88
N ALA A 37 17.04 -11.02 -5.10
CA ALA A 37 17.79 -12.25 -5.29
C ALA A 37 19.26 -12.09 -4.85
N ILE A 38 19.95 -13.22 -4.69
CA ILE A 38 21.40 -13.23 -4.48
C ILE A 38 22.05 -12.96 -5.82
N ASP A 39 22.67 -11.80 -5.96
CA ASP A 39 23.51 -11.51 -7.09
C ASP A 39 24.82 -12.31 -7.01
N GLY A 40 25.24 -12.93 -8.12
CA GLY A 40 26.46 -13.73 -8.19
C GLY A 40 27.76 -12.95 -7.92
N TYR A 41 27.68 -11.63 -7.70
CA TYR A 41 28.79 -10.74 -7.33
C TYR A 41 28.74 -10.28 -5.87
N ASP A 42 27.74 -10.68 -5.08
CA ASP A 42 27.61 -10.31 -3.66
C ASP A 42 28.59 -11.16 -2.84
N THR A 43 29.88 -10.81 -2.91
CA THR A 43 30.91 -11.28 -1.99
C THR A 43 30.63 -10.70 -0.61
N THR A 44 29.67 -11.29 0.09
CA THR A 44 29.57 -11.13 1.54
C THR A 44 30.83 -11.76 2.14
N VAL A 45 31.80 -10.89 2.42
CA VAL A 45 32.96 -11.24 3.25
C VAL A 45 32.41 -11.75 4.57
N PRO A 46 32.67 -13.01 4.97
CA PRO A 46 32.24 -13.50 6.27
C PRO A 46 33.12 -12.82 7.33
N GLY A 47 32.60 -11.77 7.98
CA GLY A 47 33.15 -11.28 9.25
C GLY A 47 33.55 -9.82 9.35
N ASN A 48 32.64 -8.87 9.07
CA ASN A 48 32.78 -7.55 9.69
C ASN A 48 32.10 -7.54 11.07
N PRO A 49 32.83 -7.24 12.17
CA PRO A 49 32.27 -7.23 13.51
C PRO A 49 31.26 -6.10 13.67
N THR A 50 30.14 -6.42 14.31
CA THR A 50 29.07 -5.50 14.67
C THR A 50 29.59 -4.34 15.54
N PRO A 51 29.20 -3.08 15.29
CA PRO A 51 29.47 -2.00 16.22
C PRO A 51 28.74 -2.28 17.54
N ALA A 52 29.48 -2.20 18.66
CA ALA A 52 29.08 -2.62 20.01
C ALA A 52 27.84 -1.92 20.62
N ASN A 53 27.17 -1.02 19.89
CA ASN A 53 26.09 -0.18 20.41
C ASN A 53 24.71 -0.49 19.79
N THR A 54 24.51 -1.67 19.22
CA THR A 54 23.20 -2.04 18.65
C THR A 54 22.34 -2.75 19.70
N PRO A 55 21.14 -2.27 20.06
CA PRO A 55 20.29 -2.92 21.05
C PRO A 55 19.94 -4.35 20.62
N GLN A 56 20.12 -5.33 21.53
CA GLN A 56 20.08 -6.76 21.22
C GLN A 56 18.77 -7.28 20.59
N ILE A 57 17.65 -6.57 20.78
CA ILE A 57 16.34 -6.86 20.16
C ILE A 57 16.39 -6.73 18.62
N SER A 58 17.33 -5.95 18.08
CA SER A 58 17.46 -5.72 16.64
C SER A 58 18.37 -6.72 15.91
N LEU A 59 19.13 -7.55 16.63
CA LEU A 59 20.01 -8.55 16.01
C LEU A 59 19.26 -9.70 15.31
N PRO A 60 18.20 -10.30 15.89
CA PRO A 60 17.47 -11.39 15.25
C PRO A 60 16.75 -10.90 13.98
N LEU A 61 16.12 -9.73 14.04
CA LEU A 61 15.38 -9.17 12.91
C LEU A 61 16.32 -8.74 11.76
N LYS A 62 17.48 -8.15 12.09
CA LYS A 62 18.52 -7.84 11.09
C LYS A 62 19.07 -9.10 10.45
N ALA A 63 19.38 -10.11 11.25
CA ALA A 63 19.86 -11.40 10.73
C ALA A 63 18.80 -12.07 9.84
N GLN A 64 17.53 -12.09 10.25
CA GLN A 64 16.44 -12.72 9.51
C GLN A 64 16.07 -11.95 8.23
N SER A 65 16.15 -10.62 8.23
CA SER A 65 15.96 -9.81 7.01
C SER A 65 17.12 -10.00 6.04
N GLN A 66 18.36 -10.07 6.54
CA GLN A 66 19.53 -10.36 5.71
C GLN A 66 19.49 -11.78 5.12
N THR A 67 19.06 -12.78 5.90
CA THR A 67 18.93 -14.16 5.42
C THR A 67 17.81 -14.29 4.40
N ASN A 68 16.66 -13.66 4.64
CA ASN A 68 15.50 -13.76 3.75
C ASN A 68 15.53 -12.73 2.62
N ARG A 69 16.54 -11.85 2.59
CA ARG A 69 16.77 -10.80 1.59
C ARG A 69 15.56 -9.93 1.30
N ARG A 70 14.71 -9.72 2.32
CA ARG A 70 13.46 -8.99 2.21
C ARG A 70 13.30 -7.96 3.31
N PHE A 71 12.72 -6.83 2.97
CA PHE A 71 12.40 -5.78 3.93
C PHE A 71 11.26 -4.89 3.43
N MET A 72 10.63 -4.14 4.35
CA MET A 72 9.62 -3.17 3.96
C MET A 72 10.26 -2.01 3.20
N ILE A 73 9.56 -1.51 2.19
CA ILE A 73 9.84 -0.19 1.63
C ILE A 73 9.06 0.81 2.49
N TYR A 74 9.78 1.73 3.13
CA TYR A 74 9.17 2.63 4.09
C TYR A 74 8.35 3.72 3.39
N VAL A 75 7.04 3.70 3.57
CA VAL A 75 6.12 4.71 3.04
C VAL A 75 6.16 5.95 3.93
N HIS A 76 7.00 6.91 3.55
CA HIS A 76 7.08 8.21 4.23
C HIS A 76 6.17 9.28 3.59
N SER A 77 5.51 8.96 2.47
CA SER A 77 4.66 9.90 1.74
C SER A 77 3.47 10.39 2.57
N LYS A 78 3.13 11.67 2.41
CA LYS A 78 1.86 12.25 2.88
C LYS A 78 1.20 12.99 1.71
N GLY A 79 0.37 12.26 0.98
CA GLY A 79 -0.37 12.81 -0.15
C GLY A 79 -1.63 12.03 -0.43
N MET A 80 -2.53 12.66 -1.17
CA MET A 80 -3.82 12.09 -1.56
C MET A 80 -4.15 12.56 -2.96
N ILE A 81 -4.55 11.64 -3.83
CA ILE A 81 -5.05 11.92 -5.18
C ILE A 81 -6.53 11.57 -5.19
N VAL A 82 -7.36 12.47 -5.72
CA VAL A 82 -8.81 12.32 -5.79
C VAL A 82 -9.23 12.49 -7.25
N ASP A 83 -9.96 11.50 -7.77
CA ASP A 83 -10.59 11.46 -9.10
C ASP A 83 -9.64 11.80 -10.27
N ASP A 84 -8.33 11.58 -10.09
CA ASP A 84 -7.26 12.00 -11.02
C ASP A 84 -7.25 13.51 -11.38
N GLU A 85 -8.00 14.34 -10.65
CA GLU A 85 -8.15 15.78 -10.90
C GLU A 85 -7.59 16.68 -9.78
N TYR A 86 -7.53 16.18 -8.55
CA TYR A 86 -7.07 16.94 -7.39
C TYR A 86 -5.99 16.17 -6.63
N ILE A 87 -4.95 16.87 -6.17
CA ILE A 87 -3.88 16.29 -5.39
C ILE A 87 -3.56 17.15 -4.16
N ILE A 88 -3.34 16.50 -3.02
CA ILE A 88 -2.73 17.10 -1.83
C ILE A 88 -1.36 16.48 -1.63
N VAL A 89 -0.33 17.31 -1.41
CA VAL A 89 1.02 16.87 -1.02
C VAL A 89 1.50 17.75 0.14
N GLY A 90 2.06 17.14 1.18
CA GLY A 90 2.54 17.90 2.33
C GLY A 90 3.32 17.07 3.34
N SER A 91 3.38 17.58 4.58
CA SER A 91 4.04 16.92 5.71
C SER A 91 3.07 16.19 6.66
N ALA A 92 1.78 16.56 6.64
CA ALA A 92 0.78 16.09 7.58
C ALA A 92 0.41 14.60 7.42
N ASN A 93 0.66 13.79 8.46
CA ASN A 93 0.21 12.40 8.50
C ASN A 93 -1.31 12.31 8.77
N ILE A 94 -1.96 11.21 8.38
CA ILE A 94 -3.36 10.95 8.76
C ILE A 94 -3.41 10.43 10.21
N ASN A 95 -3.20 11.34 11.16
CA ASN A 95 -3.33 11.09 12.59
C ASN A 95 -3.66 12.39 13.33
N GLN A 96 -4.00 12.27 14.61
CA GLN A 96 -4.34 13.45 15.41
C GLN A 96 -3.17 14.44 15.55
N ARG A 97 -1.92 13.96 15.63
CA ARG A 97 -0.75 14.83 15.83
C ARG A 97 -0.60 15.86 14.70
N SER A 98 -0.76 15.42 13.46
CA SER A 98 -0.64 16.28 12.28
C SER A 98 -1.95 17.01 11.94
N MET A 99 -3.12 16.43 12.23
CA MET A 99 -4.42 16.97 11.80
C MET A 99 -5.09 17.91 12.82
N GLU A 100 -4.61 17.96 14.07
CA GLU A 100 -5.23 18.79 15.13
C GLU A 100 -4.84 20.27 15.04
N GLY A 101 -3.73 20.61 14.37
CA GLY A 101 -3.26 21.99 14.15
C GLY A 101 -2.67 22.69 15.38
N THR A 102 -2.84 22.13 16.58
CA THR A 102 -2.27 22.66 17.85
C THR A 102 -1.09 21.85 18.37
N ARG A 103 -0.75 20.74 17.72
CA ARG A 103 0.39 19.87 18.08
C ARG A 103 1.58 20.14 17.15
N ASP A 104 1.75 19.34 16.11
CA ASP A 104 2.84 19.54 15.15
C ASP A 104 2.44 20.63 14.15
N THR A 105 3.40 21.46 13.77
CA THR A 105 3.21 22.43 12.68
C THR A 105 3.41 21.72 11.36
N GLU A 106 2.38 21.67 10.54
CA GLU A 106 2.37 20.99 9.25
C GLU A 106 2.12 21.96 8.11
N ILE A 107 2.56 21.61 6.90
CA ILE A 107 2.25 22.33 5.67
C ILE A 107 1.80 21.36 4.59
N ALA A 108 0.81 21.76 3.80
CA ALA A 108 0.33 21.01 2.65
C ALA A 108 -0.13 21.95 1.54
N MET A 109 0.07 21.52 0.29
CA MET A 109 -0.44 22.18 -0.90
C MET A 109 -1.50 21.28 -1.54
N GLY A 110 -2.66 21.86 -1.87
CA GLY A 110 -3.72 21.22 -2.63
C GLY A 110 -3.87 21.86 -4.02
N ALA A 111 -3.75 21.09 -5.09
CA ALA A 111 -3.75 21.62 -6.45
C ALA A 111 -4.61 20.79 -7.41
N TYR A 112 -5.13 21.47 -8.44
CA TYR A 112 -5.82 20.86 -9.57
C TYR A 112 -5.51 21.63 -10.85
N GLN A 113 -5.79 21.03 -12.01
CA GLN A 113 -5.64 21.67 -13.31
C GLN A 113 -7.03 22.08 -13.85
N PRO A 114 -7.34 23.39 -14.00
CA PRO A 114 -8.69 23.86 -14.37
C PRO A 114 -9.25 23.36 -15.73
N ASN A 115 -8.38 22.83 -16.59
CA ASN A 115 -8.73 22.26 -17.89
C ASN A 115 -8.74 20.72 -17.90
N HIS A 116 -8.52 20.09 -16.75
CA HIS A 116 -8.51 18.63 -16.55
C HIS A 116 -9.31 18.29 -15.29
N THR A 117 -10.61 18.62 -15.31
CA THR A 117 -11.55 18.28 -14.24
C THR A 117 -12.73 17.50 -14.80
N CYS A 118 -13.30 16.61 -13.99
CA CYS A 118 -14.47 15.80 -14.35
C CYS A 118 -15.68 16.66 -14.73
N ALA A 119 -15.85 17.82 -14.08
CA ALA A 119 -17.00 18.71 -14.32
C ALA A 119 -16.96 19.47 -15.66
N ARG A 120 -15.77 19.66 -16.26
CA ARG A 120 -15.60 20.47 -17.48
C ARG A 120 -15.48 19.65 -18.75
N LYS A 121 -15.29 18.33 -18.67
CA LYS A 121 -15.09 17.46 -19.83
C LYS A 121 -16.13 16.36 -19.85
N TYR A 122 -16.62 16.05 -21.05
CA TYR A 122 -17.28 14.77 -21.35
C TYR A 122 -16.27 13.59 -21.39
N SER A 123 -15.07 13.76 -20.83
CA SER A 123 -13.97 12.80 -20.86
C SER A 123 -13.11 12.88 -19.60
N ASP A 124 -12.42 11.79 -19.31
CA ASP A 124 -11.62 11.60 -18.10
C ASP A 124 -10.56 12.70 -17.91
N PRO A 125 -10.28 13.14 -16.66
CA PRO A 125 -9.34 14.22 -16.34
C PRO A 125 -7.87 13.75 -16.48
N HIS A 126 -7.47 13.37 -17.70
CA HIS A 126 -6.12 12.93 -18.03
C HIS A 126 -5.13 14.10 -18.08
N GLY A 127 -4.86 14.71 -16.93
CA GLY A 127 -3.85 15.74 -16.72
C GLY A 127 -2.53 15.19 -16.18
N GLN A 128 -1.75 16.08 -15.58
CA GLN A 128 -0.52 15.75 -14.85
C GLN A 128 -0.80 14.90 -13.60
N ILE A 129 -1.94 15.10 -12.93
CA ILE A 129 -2.31 14.33 -11.74
C ILE A 129 -2.57 12.86 -12.12
N TYR A 130 -3.38 12.62 -13.15
CA TYR A 130 -3.53 11.30 -13.76
C TYR A 130 -2.17 10.67 -14.12
N GLY A 131 -1.31 11.41 -14.83
CA GLY A 131 0.01 10.91 -15.24
C GLY A 131 0.90 10.54 -14.06
N TYR A 132 0.91 11.38 -13.02
CA TYR A 132 1.64 11.12 -11.77
C TYR A 132 1.12 9.86 -11.06
N ARG A 133 -0.19 9.71 -10.96
CA ARG A 133 -0.83 8.52 -10.37
C ARG A 133 -0.53 7.25 -11.15
N MET A 134 -0.61 7.27 -12.49
CA MET A 134 -0.20 6.16 -13.36
C MET A 134 1.29 5.83 -13.19
N SER A 135 2.16 6.84 -13.05
CA SER A 135 3.59 6.64 -12.82
C SER A 135 3.87 5.96 -11.48
N LEU A 136 3.22 6.38 -10.39
CA LEU A 136 3.34 5.72 -9.08
C LEU A 136 2.85 4.27 -9.14
N TRP A 137 1.75 4.02 -9.85
CA TRP A 137 1.25 2.66 -10.04
C TRP A 137 2.21 1.81 -10.87
N ALA A 138 2.83 2.35 -11.91
CA ALA A 138 3.82 1.64 -12.71
C ALA A 138 5.08 1.30 -11.88
N GLU A 139 5.56 2.24 -11.06
CA GLU A 139 6.67 2.02 -10.13
C GLU A 139 6.32 0.92 -9.12
N HIS A 140 5.16 1.00 -8.50
CA HIS A 140 4.80 0.07 -7.43
C HIS A 140 4.43 -1.31 -8.00
N LEU A 141 3.60 -1.39 -9.04
CA LEU A 141 3.14 -2.66 -9.60
C LEU A 141 4.16 -3.31 -10.56
N GLY A 142 5.15 -2.54 -11.05
CA GLY A 142 6.16 -2.98 -12.00
C GLY A 142 5.71 -2.94 -13.47
N PHE A 143 4.45 -2.58 -13.74
CA PHE A 143 3.87 -2.52 -15.09
C PHE A 143 2.61 -1.66 -15.13
N THR A 144 2.08 -1.45 -16.33
CA THR A 144 0.79 -0.76 -16.56
C THR A 144 -0.20 -1.67 -17.28
N GLU A 145 -1.46 -1.64 -16.86
CA GLU A 145 -2.59 -2.31 -17.52
C GLU A 145 -3.71 -1.31 -17.83
N ASP A 146 -4.56 -1.63 -18.81
CA ASP A 146 -5.67 -0.75 -19.22
C ASP A 146 -6.70 -0.54 -18.11
N CYS A 147 -6.94 -1.54 -17.26
CA CYS A 147 -7.86 -1.40 -16.13
C CYS A 147 -7.40 -0.33 -15.13
N PHE A 148 -6.09 -0.03 -15.04
CA PHE A 148 -5.56 1.02 -14.16
C PHE A 148 -5.92 2.44 -14.59
N LYS A 149 -6.52 2.59 -15.78
CA LYS A 149 -7.05 3.85 -16.28
C LYS A 149 -8.43 4.17 -15.68
N GLN A 150 -9.14 3.18 -15.15
CA GLN A 150 -10.49 3.30 -14.58
C GLN A 150 -10.48 2.83 -13.11
N LEU A 151 -10.08 3.73 -12.21
CA LEU A 151 -9.85 3.43 -10.78
C LEU A 151 -11.10 2.98 -10.04
N GLU A 152 -12.26 3.50 -10.45
CA GLU A 152 -13.57 3.22 -9.90
C GLU A 152 -14.14 1.86 -10.33
N SER A 153 -13.56 1.25 -11.38
CA SER A 153 -14.02 -0.05 -11.85
C SER A 153 -13.70 -1.15 -10.85
N LEU A 154 -14.66 -2.05 -10.64
CA LEU A 154 -14.45 -3.23 -9.80
C LEU A 154 -13.31 -4.12 -10.32
N ASP A 155 -13.13 -4.16 -11.64
CA ASP A 155 -12.06 -4.91 -12.28
C ASP A 155 -10.69 -4.37 -11.86
N CYS A 156 -10.51 -3.04 -11.86
CA CYS A 156 -9.28 -2.40 -11.38
C CYS A 156 -9.03 -2.70 -9.90
N VAL A 157 -10.04 -2.46 -9.04
CA VAL A 157 -9.90 -2.68 -7.59
C VAL A 157 -9.55 -4.13 -7.27
N ARG A 158 -10.24 -5.09 -7.89
CA ARG A 158 -9.99 -6.53 -7.71
C ARG A 158 -8.64 -6.94 -8.27
N ARG A 159 -8.21 -6.38 -9.41
CA ARG A 159 -6.90 -6.65 -10.01
C ARG A 159 -5.77 -6.20 -9.09
N VAL A 160 -5.81 -4.96 -8.59
CA VAL A 160 -4.79 -4.43 -7.67
C VAL A 160 -4.78 -5.20 -6.35
N ARG A 161 -5.96 -5.55 -5.82
CA ARG A 161 -6.06 -6.40 -4.62
C ARG A 161 -5.40 -7.76 -4.84
N SER A 162 -5.70 -8.43 -5.95
CA SER A 162 -5.12 -9.72 -6.30
C SER A 162 -3.60 -9.66 -6.46
N LEU A 163 -3.07 -8.60 -7.11
CA LEU A 163 -1.64 -8.35 -7.20
C LEU A 163 -1.00 -8.20 -5.82
N GLY A 164 -1.61 -7.40 -4.93
CA GLY A 164 -1.12 -7.25 -3.56
C GLY A 164 -1.14 -8.55 -2.75
N GLU A 165 -2.12 -9.43 -2.98
CA GLU A 165 -2.18 -10.75 -2.34
C GLU A 165 -1.11 -11.70 -2.86
N MET A 166 -0.87 -11.72 -4.18
CA MET A 166 0.21 -12.51 -4.79
C MET A 166 1.58 -12.04 -4.32
N ASN A 167 1.82 -10.72 -4.32
CA ASN A 167 3.06 -10.13 -3.83
C ASN A 167 3.27 -10.43 -2.35
N TRP A 168 2.23 -10.38 -1.51
CA TRP A 168 2.35 -10.81 -0.11
C TRP A 168 2.76 -12.28 0.01
N LYS A 169 2.14 -13.17 -0.77
CA LYS A 169 2.47 -14.61 -0.74
C LYS A 169 3.93 -14.85 -1.11
N GLN A 170 4.44 -14.17 -2.15
CA GLN A 170 5.85 -14.22 -2.54
C GLN A 170 6.73 -13.61 -1.45
N PHE A 171 6.39 -12.42 -0.95
CA PHE A 171 7.14 -11.74 0.10
C PHE A 171 7.24 -12.57 1.38
N ALA A 172 6.19 -13.30 1.76
CA ALA A 172 6.17 -14.11 2.98
C ALA A 172 6.73 -15.54 2.80
N ALA A 173 6.93 -16.02 1.56
CA ALA A 173 7.41 -17.36 1.27
C ALA A 173 8.82 -17.60 1.83
N ASN A 174 9.20 -18.87 2.03
CA ASN A 174 10.57 -19.22 2.44
C ASN A 174 11.58 -19.10 1.29
N GLU A 175 11.08 -19.12 0.05
CA GLU A 175 11.89 -18.98 -1.15
C GLU A 175 12.26 -17.52 -1.39
N ILE A 176 13.53 -17.26 -1.69
CA ILE A 176 14.04 -15.91 -2.00
C ILE A 176 13.91 -15.71 -3.50
N ILE A 177 12.83 -15.04 -3.90
CA ILE A 177 12.54 -14.70 -5.29
C ILE A 177 12.48 -13.19 -5.40
N GLU A 178 13.20 -12.64 -6.37
CA GLU A 178 13.19 -11.21 -6.68
C GLU A 178 11.77 -10.71 -6.95
N MET A 179 11.39 -9.61 -6.30
CA MET A 179 10.09 -9.00 -6.47
C MET A 179 10.13 -7.90 -7.52
N THR A 180 9.23 -8.00 -8.48
CA THR A 180 9.02 -6.96 -9.51
C THR A 180 7.92 -5.98 -9.14
N GLY A 181 7.03 -6.37 -8.21
CA GLY A 181 5.96 -5.53 -7.67
C GLY A 181 6.07 -5.40 -6.16
N HIS A 182 5.83 -4.21 -5.66
CA HIS A 182 6.10 -3.81 -4.27
C HIS A 182 4.86 -3.72 -3.37
N PRO A 183 3.63 -3.42 -3.86
CA PRO A 183 2.43 -3.43 -3.05
C PRO A 183 2.17 -4.81 -2.47
N LEU A 184 2.12 -4.87 -1.15
CA LEU A 184 1.68 -6.04 -0.41
C LEU A 184 0.31 -5.73 0.16
N LYS A 185 -0.65 -6.66 0.02
CA LYS A 185 -1.91 -6.57 0.75
C LYS A 185 -1.56 -6.48 2.23
N TYR A 186 -2.04 -5.44 2.91
CA TYR A 186 -1.69 -5.20 4.31
C TYR A 186 -1.96 -6.48 5.13
N PRO A 187 -1.05 -6.90 6.04
CA PRO A 187 -1.09 -8.21 6.71
C PRO A 187 -2.16 -8.30 7.78
N VAL A 188 -3.40 -8.23 7.32
CA VAL A 188 -4.62 -8.50 8.07
C VAL A 188 -5.54 -9.28 7.15
N GLU A 189 -6.41 -10.07 7.75
CA GLU A 189 -7.53 -10.68 7.08
C GLU A 189 -8.77 -9.82 7.33
N VAL A 190 -9.64 -9.68 6.32
CA VAL A 190 -10.94 -9.03 6.50
C VAL A 190 -11.99 -9.98 5.94
N ASP A 191 -12.92 -10.40 6.79
CA ASP A 191 -14.01 -11.26 6.35
C ASP A 191 -15.05 -10.47 5.53
N ARG A 192 -16.03 -11.19 4.97
CA ARG A 192 -17.11 -10.58 4.18
C ARG A 192 -18.00 -9.62 4.97
N LYS A 193 -17.98 -9.70 6.31
CA LYS A 193 -18.74 -8.84 7.23
C LYS A 193 -17.95 -7.62 7.71
N GLY A 194 -16.75 -7.42 7.17
CA GLY A 194 -15.87 -6.31 7.54
C GLY A 194 -15.10 -6.52 8.85
N LYS A 195 -15.08 -7.73 9.40
CA LYS A 195 -14.29 -8.07 10.58
C LYS A 195 -12.83 -8.21 10.21
N VAL A 196 -11.98 -7.40 10.83
CA VAL A 196 -10.53 -7.42 10.66
C VAL A 196 -9.91 -8.36 11.68
N MET A 197 -9.08 -9.28 11.20
CA MET A 197 -8.40 -10.30 11.99
C MET A 197 -6.92 -10.32 11.63
N MET A 198 -6.09 -10.80 12.56
CA MET A 198 -4.70 -11.12 12.23
C MET A 198 -4.69 -12.33 11.30
N ARG A 199 -3.80 -12.32 10.30
CA ARG A 199 -3.65 -13.44 9.38
C ARG A 199 -3.02 -14.64 10.10
N GLU A 200 -3.51 -15.85 9.82
CA GLU A 200 -2.94 -17.07 10.40
C GLU A 200 -1.46 -17.22 10.05
N GLY A 201 -0.64 -17.62 11.04
CA GLY A 201 0.83 -17.69 10.92
C GLY A 201 1.59 -16.44 11.39
N GLU A 202 0.90 -15.33 11.69
CA GLU A 202 1.51 -14.09 12.17
C GLU A 202 1.39 -13.89 13.70
N ARG A 203 0.79 -14.86 14.41
CA ARG A 203 0.85 -14.90 15.87
C ARG A 203 2.23 -15.38 16.31
N SER A 204 3.02 -14.45 16.86
CA SER A 204 4.26 -14.66 17.63
C SER A 204 5.57 -14.60 16.84
N GLN A 205 5.98 -13.39 16.44
CA GLN A 205 7.40 -12.98 16.35
C GLN A 205 7.60 -11.50 16.77
N TYR A 206 6.91 -11.07 17.83
CA TYR A 206 7.24 -9.83 18.54
C TYR A 206 7.53 -10.15 20.00
#